data_AF-A0A953Y947-F1
#
_entry.id   AF-A0A953Y947-F1
#
_cell.length_a   1.000
_cell.length_b   1.000
_cell.length_c   1.000
_cell.angle_alpha   90.00
_cell.angle_beta   90.00
_cell.angle_gamma   90.00
#
_symmetry.space_group_name_H-M   'P 1'
#
loop_
_entity.id
_entity.type
_entity.pdbx_description
1 polymer ?
#
loop_
_entity_poly.entity_id
_entity_poly.type
_entity_poly.pdbx_seq_one_letter_code
_entity_poly.pdbx_strand_id
1 'polypeptide(L)'
;MLRTIPVAAICLAAFAIPAIAQSPAYPFEEVARGSDGGGGLAQATQDLIQSDPQLQASGAAHLIPPGTSIDFGREALLVVRLGTRPTGGYGIQIRSVSVRPSSGSAPGGPSVSLTTQLRVSVVTHSPGPLDSVTKGFTSPYHVVKVPRPAFGGLVASFELADAAVDFTRFSRTLSAPFHGVVRKVEVGRDGSVSILEHGPGVSVDVVQVQSVVEDRFVAQLRAVLGRVDYFGLPADVTGPQPAHDGPYVTYLLGRGSEEWRVAGDRMSIVPPMKARLAPLDELLDAIRDEAVNGPQVDEFKGTVELDGARVLLRGPQTSHALTGALAATVRMFAGETVKVSGAIRATPQGSSLEVAQILYPEHQAALKGTLQRSAAGALSLATGTSTPELLGPAAPALATALSFSLVELDGWLFSDLNTGAIERVYVASAQAKVTARRSPVLAGGGAPRGWARRGQTVSVLRLSASGTWARVKRGDREGYMRLDHLEIGDARAINPGLSGALGGK
;
A
#
# COMPACT_ATOMS: atom_id res chain seq x y z
N MET A 1 73.06 12.25 21.62
CA MET A 1 71.80 13.00 21.75
C MET A 1 70.67 12.15 21.17
N LEU A 2 70.03 11.34 22.01
CA LEU A 2 68.79 10.61 21.69
C LEU A 2 67.83 10.89 22.86
N ARG A 3 66.65 11.43 22.58
CA ARG A 3 65.56 11.56 23.56
C ARG A 3 64.51 10.50 23.24
N THR A 4 64.45 9.48 24.09
CA THR A 4 63.38 8.48 24.19
C THR A 4 62.18 9.09 24.90
N ILE A 5 60.99 9.00 24.29
CA ILE A 5 59.70 9.33 24.90
C ILE A 5 59.10 8.03 25.46
N PRO A 6 58.60 8.00 26.72
CA PRO A 6 58.00 6.80 27.28
C PRO A 6 56.57 6.59 26.75
N VAL A 7 56.29 5.36 26.33
CA VAL A 7 54.95 4.89 25.97
C VAL A 7 54.11 4.79 27.25
N ALA A 8 53.06 5.59 27.34
CA ALA A 8 52.07 5.50 28.40
C ALA A 8 51.18 4.27 28.15
N ALA A 9 51.18 3.34 29.10
CA ALA A 9 50.26 2.21 29.15
C ALA A 9 48.83 2.73 29.39
N ILE A 10 47.98 2.62 28.38
CA ILE A 10 46.54 2.85 28.50
C ILE A 10 45.94 1.59 29.11
N CYS A 11 45.55 1.65 30.38
CA CYS A 11 44.76 0.63 31.05
C CYS A 11 43.40 0.48 30.36
N LEU A 12 43.20 -0.66 29.68
CA LEU A 12 41.90 -1.10 29.19
C LEU A 12 41.03 -1.47 30.40
N ALA A 13 40.24 -0.52 30.90
CA ALA A 13 39.16 -0.81 31.83
C ALA A 13 38.02 -1.49 31.05
N ALA A 14 37.93 -2.82 31.18
CA ALA A 14 36.80 -3.58 30.66
C ALA A 14 35.53 -3.17 31.41
N PHE A 15 34.70 -2.32 30.79
CA PHE A 15 33.36 -2.01 31.28
C PHE A 15 32.49 -3.26 31.16
N ALA A 16 32.24 -3.94 32.28
CA ALA A 16 31.22 -4.97 32.37
C ALA A 16 29.84 -4.32 32.20
N ILE A 17 29.19 -4.56 31.06
CA ILE A 17 27.83 -4.12 30.79
C ILE A 17 26.88 -4.97 31.66
N PRO A 18 26.07 -4.38 32.55
CA PRO A 18 25.03 -5.14 33.23
C PRO A 18 24.00 -5.59 32.20
N ALA A 19 23.86 -6.90 32.00
CA ALA A 19 22.79 -7.46 31.20
C ALA A 19 21.46 -7.09 31.85
N ILE A 20 20.68 -6.19 31.21
CA ILE A 20 19.29 -5.96 31.60
C ILE A 20 18.56 -7.27 31.32
N ALA A 21 18.23 -7.99 32.38
CA ALA A 21 17.46 -9.22 32.29
C ALA A 21 16.11 -8.87 31.63
N GLN A 22 15.92 -9.31 30.39
CA GLN A 22 14.59 -9.36 29.81
C GLN A 22 13.73 -10.13 30.81
N SER A 23 12.59 -9.55 31.22
CA SER A 23 11.61 -10.30 32.01
C SER A 23 11.40 -11.61 31.27
N PRO A 24 11.75 -12.75 31.89
CA PRO A 24 11.76 -14.01 31.17
C PRO A 24 10.37 -14.22 30.58
N ALA A 25 10.32 -14.57 29.29
CA ALA A 25 9.06 -14.91 28.63
C ALA A 25 8.33 -15.94 29.49
N TYR A 26 7.04 -15.70 29.74
CA TYR A 26 6.27 -16.65 30.52
C TYR A 26 6.13 -17.92 29.71
N PRO A 27 6.56 -19.08 30.23
CA PRO A 27 6.58 -20.31 29.46
C PRO A 27 5.16 -20.70 29.07
N PHE A 28 5.00 -21.15 27.83
CA PHE A 28 3.76 -21.72 27.33
C PHE A 28 4.06 -22.88 26.38
N GLU A 29 3.14 -23.82 26.27
CA GLU A 29 3.23 -24.99 25.40
C GLU A 29 2.10 -24.94 24.37
N GLU A 30 2.43 -25.11 23.09
CA GLU A 30 1.42 -25.20 22.03
C GLU A 30 0.66 -26.53 22.15
N VAL A 31 -0.66 -26.45 22.31
CA VAL A 31 -1.54 -27.62 22.37
C VAL A 31 -2.05 -27.98 21.00
N ALA A 32 -2.57 -26.98 20.28
CA ALA A 32 -3.13 -27.16 18.97
C ALA A 32 -3.20 -25.84 18.20
N ARG A 33 -3.05 -25.95 16.90
CA ARG A 33 -3.20 -24.85 15.95
C ARG A 33 -3.81 -25.38 14.67
N GLY A 34 -4.77 -24.65 14.11
CA GLY A 34 -5.43 -25.11 12.89
C GLY A 34 -6.33 -24.07 12.27
N SER A 35 -6.94 -24.44 11.14
CA SER A 35 -7.88 -23.63 10.37
C SER A 35 -9.35 -23.98 10.62
N ASP A 36 -9.64 -25.02 11.41
CA ASP A 36 -11.00 -25.48 11.71
C ASP A 36 -11.28 -25.41 13.22
N GLY A 37 -11.49 -24.20 13.72
CA GLY A 37 -11.73 -23.86 15.12
C GLY A 37 -13.13 -24.21 15.63
N GLY A 38 -13.89 -25.03 14.90
CA GLY A 38 -15.32 -25.21 15.08
C GLY A 38 -16.10 -24.24 14.20
N GLY A 39 -16.67 -24.74 13.10
CA GLY A 39 -17.59 -23.99 12.27
C GLY A 39 -18.76 -23.47 13.10
N GLY A 40 -19.03 -22.16 13.04
CA GLY A 40 -20.19 -21.55 13.72
C GLY A 40 -19.89 -20.32 14.57
N LEU A 41 -18.63 -20.06 14.92
CA LEU A 41 -18.27 -18.79 15.56
C LEU A 41 -18.28 -17.67 14.54
N ALA A 42 -19.25 -16.75 14.62
CA ALA A 42 -19.33 -15.59 13.74
C ALA A 42 -18.21 -14.56 14.02
N GLN A 43 -17.70 -14.51 15.25
CA GLN A 43 -16.76 -13.50 15.71
C GLN A 43 -15.51 -14.14 16.32
N ALA A 44 -14.43 -13.35 16.38
CA ALA A 44 -13.21 -13.74 17.08
C ALA A 44 -13.47 -13.85 18.58
N THR A 45 -12.85 -14.84 19.23
CA THR A 45 -12.94 -15.03 20.67
C THR A 45 -11.57 -15.28 21.27
N GLN A 46 -11.42 -14.89 22.53
CA GLN A 46 -10.19 -14.89 23.29
C GLN A 46 -10.54 -15.35 24.70
N ASP A 47 -10.26 -16.61 25.00
CA ASP A 47 -10.71 -17.25 26.23
C ASP A 47 -9.51 -17.65 27.10
N LEU A 48 -9.59 -17.31 28.38
CA LEU A 48 -8.75 -17.87 29.43
C LEU A 48 -9.56 -18.96 30.13
N ILE A 49 -9.16 -20.23 29.94
CA ILE A 49 -9.86 -21.39 30.47
C ILE A 49 -9.05 -21.96 31.64
N GLN A 50 -9.63 -21.95 32.82
CA GLN A 50 -8.97 -22.32 34.08
C GLN A 50 -9.57 -23.58 34.73
N SER A 51 -10.56 -24.20 34.08
CA SER A 51 -11.24 -25.39 34.59
C SER A 51 -11.89 -26.18 33.46
N ASP A 52 -12.14 -27.47 33.69
CA ASP A 52 -12.84 -28.34 32.73
C ASP A 52 -14.27 -27.85 32.39
N PRO A 53 -15.10 -27.38 33.34
CA PRO A 53 -16.40 -26.80 33.01
C PRO A 53 -16.30 -25.57 32.08
N GLN A 54 -15.28 -24.71 32.26
CA GLN A 54 -15.03 -23.60 31.35
C GLN A 54 -14.59 -24.09 29.96
N LEU A 55 -13.81 -25.18 29.88
CA LEU A 55 -13.41 -25.79 28.62
C LEU A 55 -14.63 -26.27 27.83
N GLN A 56 -15.54 -26.98 28.49
CA GLN A 56 -16.78 -27.44 27.87
C GLN A 56 -17.67 -26.25 27.45
N ALA A 57 -17.85 -25.25 28.32
CA ALA A 57 -18.67 -24.08 28.04
C ALA A 57 -18.14 -23.21 26.89
N SER A 58 -16.81 -23.13 26.73
CA SER A 58 -16.17 -22.37 25.64
C SER A 58 -16.36 -23.01 24.25
N GLY A 59 -16.76 -24.28 24.22
CA GLY A 59 -16.78 -25.10 23.01
C GLY A 59 -15.39 -25.31 22.41
N ALA A 60 -14.30 -25.18 23.19
CA ALA A 60 -12.94 -25.40 22.71
C ALA A 60 -12.44 -26.84 22.96
N ALA A 61 -13.24 -27.69 23.62
CA ALA A 61 -12.88 -29.07 23.95
C ALA A 61 -12.50 -29.90 22.70
N HIS A 62 -13.18 -29.69 21.56
CA HIS A 62 -12.88 -30.40 20.31
C HIS A 62 -11.59 -29.95 19.62
N LEU A 63 -11.00 -28.83 20.06
CA LEU A 63 -9.72 -28.32 19.55
C LEU A 63 -8.52 -28.99 20.21
N ILE A 64 -8.75 -29.69 21.32
CA ILE A 64 -7.71 -30.36 22.10
C ILE A 64 -7.43 -31.74 21.50
N PRO A 65 -6.19 -32.05 21.08
CA PRO A 65 -5.87 -33.35 20.52
C PRO A 65 -6.17 -34.48 21.52
N PRO A 66 -6.75 -35.62 21.07
CA PRO A 66 -7.00 -36.76 21.95
C PRO A 66 -5.74 -37.19 22.70
N GLY A 67 -5.87 -37.46 24.00
CA GLY A 67 -4.74 -37.84 24.86
C GLY A 67 -3.96 -36.68 25.46
N THR A 68 -4.27 -35.43 25.10
CA THR A 68 -3.70 -34.26 25.79
C THR A 68 -4.26 -34.16 27.21
N SER A 69 -3.43 -34.40 28.22
CA SER A 69 -3.79 -34.10 29.61
C SER A 69 -3.56 -32.62 29.92
N ILE A 70 -4.54 -31.97 30.57
CA ILE A 70 -4.43 -30.61 31.10
C ILE A 70 -4.70 -30.69 32.60
N ASP A 71 -3.73 -30.32 33.42
CA ASP A 71 -3.92 -30.21 34.87
C ASP A 71 -4.39 -28.79 35.20
N PHE A 72 -5.71 -28.56 35.20
CA PHE A 72 -6.27 -27.23 35.49
C PHE A 72 -5.94 -26.70 36.90
N GLY A 73 -5.41 -27.54 37.81
CA GLY A 73 -4.86 -27.09 39.09
C GLY A 73 -3.51 -26.37 38.95
N ARG A 74 -2.72 -26.73 37.93
CA ARG A 74 -1.37 -26.20 37.66
C ARG A 74 -1.27 -25.40 36.37
N GLU A 75 -2.25 -25.52 35.49
CA GLU A 75 -2.24 -25.01 34.12
C GLU A 75 -3.55 -24.29 33.81
N ALA A 76 -3.50 -23.38 32.85
CA ALA A 76 -4.65 -22.79 32.20
C ALA A 76 -4.46 -22.86 30.69
N LEU A 77 -5.55 -22.82 29.93
CA LEU A 77 -5.49 -22.67 28.49
C LEU A 77 -5.75 -21.23 28.08
N LEU A 78 -4.97 -20.75 27.11
CA LEU A 78 -5.30 -19.57 26.33
C LEU A 78 -5.78 -20.07 24.96
N VAL A 79 -7.03 -19.76 24.63
CA VAL A 79 -7.64 -20.11 23.35
C VAL A 79 -7.91 -18.83 22.59
N VAL A 80 -7.35 -18.70 21.39
CA VAL A 80 -7.67 -17.59 20.50
C VAL A 80 -8.21 -18.11 19.17
N ARG A 81 -9.38 -17.60 18.77
CA ARG A 81 -10.10 -18.00 17.56
C ARG A 81 -10.41 -16.75 16.74
N LEU A 82 -10.23 -16.79 15.42
CA LEU A 82 -10.52 -15.65 14.54
C LEU A 82 -11.99 -15.52 14.12
N GLY A 83 -12.83 -16.48 14.52
CA GLY A 83 -14.18 -16.64 13.96
C GLY A 83 -14.15 -17.10 12.49
N THR A 84 -15.33 -17.17 11.89
CA THR A 84 -15.53 -17.66 10.52
C THR A 84 -14.97 -16.66 9.51
N ARG A 85 -14.09 -17.12 8.62
CA ARG A 85 -13.46 -16.36 7.54
C ARG A 85 -13.90 -16.91 6.19
N PRO A 86 -14.10 -16.05 5.18
CA PRO A 86 -14.72 -16.44 3.91
C PRO A 86 -13.85 -17.35 3.03
N THR A 87 -12.55 -17.44 3.31
CA THR A 87 -11.59 -18.25 2.54
C THR A 87 -10.61 -18.95 3.48
N GLY A 88 -9.86 -19.91 2.94
CA GLY A 88 -8.62 -20.38 3.55
C GLY A 88 -7.51 -19.34 3.46
N GLY A 89 -6.39 -19.61 4.13
CA GLY A 89 -5.21 -18.73 4.15
C GLY A 89 -5.13 -17.80 5.35
N TYR A 90 -6.21 -17.64 6.13
CA TYR A 90 -6.14 -16.92 7.40
C TYR A 90 -5.42 -17.78 8.45
N GLY A 91 -4.66 -17.12 9.33
CA GLY A 91 -3.95 -17.77 10.42
C GLY A 91 -3.95 -16.92 11.68
N ILE A 92 -3.71 -17.57 12.82
CA ILE A 92 -3.52 -16.87 14.09
C ILE A 92 -2.41 -17.56 14.88
N GLN A 93 -1.65 -16.78 15.65
CA GLN A 93 -0.56 -17.27 16.46
C GLN A 93 -0.38 -16.47 17.74
N ILE A 94 -0.48 -17.12 18.90
CA ILE A 94 0.05 -16.57 20.15
C ILE A 94 1.58 -16.58 20.05
N ARG A 95 2.22 -15.41 20.15
CA ARG A 95 3.67 -15.25 20.03
C ARG A 95 4.37 -15.20 21.37
N SER A 96 3.78 -14.50 22.33
CA SER A 96 4.37 -14.35 23.65
C SER A 96 3.28 -14.26 24.72
N VAL A 97 3.61 -14.77 25.90
CA VAL A 97 2.86 -14.56 27.12
C VAL A 97 3.82 -13.88 28.08
N SER A 98 3.37 -12.79 28.69
CA SER A 98 4.13 -12.09 29.72
C SER A 98 3.25 -11.90 30.94
N VAL A 99 3.86 -11.96 32.12
CA VAL A 99 3.16 -11.76 33.38
C VAL A 99 3.40 -10.35 33.87
N ARG A 100 2.32 -9.67 34.24
CA ARG A 100 2.38 -8.48 35.07
C ARG A 100 1.72 -8.79 36.41
N PRO A 101 2.41 -8.55 37.54
CA PRO A 101 1.72 -8.48 38.81
C PRO A 101 0.73 -7.32 38.71
N SER A 102 -0.57 -7.56 38.88
CA SER A 102 -1.51 -6.46 39.01
C SER A 102 -1.33 -5.91 40.42
N SER A 103 -0.57 -4.82 40.57
CA SER A 103 -0.45 -4.09 41.84
C SER A 103 -1.72 -3.28 42.05
N GLY A 104 -2.83 -3.96 42.34
CA GLY A 104 -4.08 -3.35 42.74
C GLY A 104 -4.06 -2.97 44.21
N SER A 105 -3.09 -2.15 44.64
CA SER A 105 -3.13 -1.52 45.96
C SER A 105 -3.77 -0.15 45.82
N ALA A 106 -5.08 -0.06 46.06
CA ALA A 106 -5.69 1.22 46.39
C ALA A 106 -4.99 1.76 47.67
N PRO A 107 -4.57 3.03 47.72
CA PRO A 107 -3.94 3.60 48.89
C PRO A 107 -4.86 3.46 50.12
N GLY A 108 -4.46 2.63 51.09
CA GLY A 108 -5.15 2.47 52.38
C GLY A 108 -6.11 1.27 52.54
N GLY A 109 -6.20 0.35 51.56
CA GLY A 109 -7.05 -0.85 51.67
C GLY A 109 -6.33 -2.07 52.29
N PRO A 110 -7.06 -2.99 52.98
CA PRO A 110 -6.50 -4.26 53.44
C PRO A 110 -6.02 -5.11 52.27
N SER A 111 -4.95 -5.88 52.51
CA SER A 111 -4.22 -6.74 51.55
C SER A 111 -5.11 -7.32 50.44
N VAL A 112 -4.98 -6.78 49.23
CA VAL A 112 -5.80 -7.14 48.08
C VAL A 112 -5.24 -8.41 47.44
N SER A 113 -6.12 -9.36 47.08
CA SER A 113 -5.75 -10.56 46.32
C SER A 113 -4.87 -10.18 45.13
N LEU A 114 -3.63 -10.70 45.12
CA LEU A 114 -2.70 -10.54 44.01
C LEU A 114 -3.28 -11.24 42.80
N THR A 115 -3.84 -10.48 41.86
CA THR A 115 -4.25 -11.01 40.57
C THR A 115 -3.06 -10.96 39.63
N THR A 116 -2.77 -12.07 38.99
CA THR A 116 -1.72 -12.14 37.98
C THR A 116 -2.35 -11.83 36.63
N GLN A 117 -1.89 -10.77 35.97
CA GLN A 117 -2.35 -10.42 34.64
C GLN A 117 -1.39 -11.02 33.59
N LEU A 118 -1.91 -11.92 32.76
CA LEU A 118 -1.24 -12.38 31.54
C LEU A 118 -1.49 -11.36 30.43
N ARG A 119 -0.42 -10.82 29.87
CA ARG A 119 -0.46 -10.08 28.61
C ARG A 119 -0.06 -11.03 27.48
N VAL A 120 -1.00 -11.31 26.59
CA VAL A 120 -0.87 -12.30 25.51
C VAL A 120 -0.75 -11.57 24.18
N SER A 121 0.40 -11.69 23.51
CA SER A 121 0.59 -11.14 22.18
C SER A 121 0.12 -12.13 21.12
N VAL A 122 -0.81 -11.69 20.28
CA VAL A 122 -1.43 -12.51 19.24
C VAL A 122 -1.17 -11.89 17.88
N VAL A 123 -0.62 -12.67 16.95
CA VAL A 123 -0.40 -12.26 15.57
C VAL A 123 -1.40 -12.95 14.66
N THR A 124 -2.07 -12.16 13.82
CA THR A 124 -3.01 -12.65 12.81
C THR A 124 -2.36 -12.64 11.43
N HIS A 125 -2.68 -13.61 10.60
CA HIS A 125 -2.24 -13.66 9.21
C HIS A 125 -3.48 -13.62 8.32
N SER A 126 -3.45 -12.76 7.30
CA SER A 126 -4.46 -12.70 6.24
C SER A 126 -3.76 -13.04 4.92
N PRO A 127 -4.41 -13.82 4.04
CA PRO A 127 -3.88 -14.02 2.70
C PRO A 127 -3.82 -12.69 1.95
N GLY A 128 -2.76 -12.50 1.18
CA GLY A 128 -2.59 -11.37 0.28
C GLY A 128 -3.44 -11.47 -0.99
N PRO A 129 -3.56 -10.38 -1.78
CA PRO A 129 -4.39 -10.35 -2.99
C PRO A 129 -4.00 -11.36 -4.07
N LEU A 130 -2.75 -11.84 -4.04
CA LEU A 130 -2.18 -12.79 -5.00
C LEU A 130 -2.03 -14.21 -4.43
N ASP A 131 -2.38 -14.40 -3.16
CA ASP A 131 -2.23 -15.71 -2.52
C ASP A 131 -3.32 -16.66 -3.03
N SER A 132 -2.91 -17.89 -3.34
CA SER A 132 -3.86 -18.94 -3.66
C SER A 132 -4.59 -19.37 -2.39
N VAL A 133 -5.87 -19.03 -2.30
CA VAL A 133 -6.72 -19.37 -1.14
C VAL A 133 -7.63 -20.56 -1.45
N THR A 134 -7.86 -21.39 -0.43
CA THR A 134 -8.89 -22.44 -0.52
C THR A 134 -10.27 -21.79 -0.49
N LYS A 135 -11.17 -22.20 -1.39
CA LYS A 135 -12.57 -21.77 -1.38
C LYS A 135 -13.35 -22.56 -0.32
N GLY A 136 -13.37 -22.05 0.90
CA GLY A 136 -14.10 -22.63 2.01
C GLY A 136 -14.03 -21.71 3.22
N PHE A 137 -15.09 -21.76 4.04
CA PHE A 137 -15.05 -21.07 5.32
C PHE A 137 -14.00 -21.70 6.22
N THR A 138 -13.18 -20.88 6.87
CA THR A 138 -12.21 -21.34 7.87
C THR A 138 -12.44 -20.62 9.19
N SER A 139 -12.06 -21.25 10.29
CA SER A 139 -12.09 -20.66 11.63
C SER A 139 -10.72 -20.82 12.29
N PRO A 140 -9.69 -20.03 11.91
CA PRO A 140 -8.36 -20.23 12.45
C PRO A 140 -8.31 -20.11 13.98
N TYR A 141 -7.53 -20.98 14.61
CA TYR A 141 -7.39 -21.03 16.06
C TYR A 141 -5.96 -21.37 16.50
N HIS A 142 -5.62 -20.97 17.72
CA HIS A 142 -4.41 -21.39 18.42
C HIS A 142 -4.74 -21.56 19.91
N VAL A 143 -4.43 -22.74 20.45
CA VAL A 143 -4.54 -23.11 21.86
C VAL A 143 -3.15 -23.34 22.44
N VAL A 144 -2.84 -22.67 23.55
CA VAL A 144 -1.62 -22.90 24.32
C VAL A 144 -1.94 -23.18 25.79
N LYS A 145 -1.15 -24.04 26.44
CA LYS A 145 -1.12 -24.19 27.90
C LYS A 145 -0.16 -23.17 28.49
N VAL A 146 -0.57 -22.56 29.60
CA VAL A 146 0.27 -21.70 30.42
C VAL A 146 0.25 -22.21 31.85
N PRO A 147 1.37 -22.18 32.59
CA PRO A 147 1.34 -22.46 34.02
C PRO A 147 0.39 -21.49 34.75
N ARG A 148 -0.20 -21.94 35.85
CA ARG A 148 -0.89 -21.09 36.80
C ARG A 148 0.10 -20.60 37.84
N PRO A 149 0.07 -19.31 38.21
CA PRO A 149 0.81 -18.84 39.38
C PRO A 149 0.27 -19.55 40.63
N ALA A 150 1.18 -19.88 41.56
CA ALA A 150 0.83 -20.60 42.79
C ALA A 150 -0.17 -19.84 43.69
N PHE A 151 -0.30 -18.52 43.50
CA PHE A 151 -1.18 -17.67 44.28
C PHE A 151 -1.93 -16.70 43.36
N GLY A 152 -3.22 -16.50 43.65
CA GLY A 152 -4.03 -15.46 43.02
C GLY A 152 -4.94 -15.93 41.88
N GLY A 153 -5.84 -15.01 41.49
CA GLY A 153 -6.59 -15.14 40.24
C GLY A 153 -5.66 -14.94 39.04
N LEU A 154 -6.04 -15.51 37.90
CA LEU A 154 -5.37 -15.30 36.62
C LEU A 154 -6.36 -14.56 35.71
N VAL A 155 -5.91 -13.46 35.12
CA VAL A 155 -6.68 -12.71 34.13
C VAL A 155 -5.81 -12.57 32.89
N ALA A 156 -6.37 -12.73 31.70
CA ALA A 156 -5.65 -12.52 30.45
C ALA A 156 -6.16 -11.28 29.73
N SER A 157 -5.23 -10.43 29.32
CA SER A 157 -5.44 -9.34 28.38
C SER A 157 -4.74 -9.70 27.07
N PHE A 158 -5.51 -9.81 25.99
CA PHE A 158 -4.99 -10.17 24.69
C PHE A 158 -4.73 -8.91 23.87
N GLU A 159 -3.55 -8.83 23.28
CA GLU A 159 -3.14 -7.75 22.40
C GLU A 159 -3.00 -8.31 20.99
N LEU A 160 -3.89 -7.87 20.11
CA LEU A 160 -3.82 -8.21 18.69
C LEU A 160 -2.70 -7.37 18.06
N ALA A 161 -1.54 -7.99 17.89
CA ALA A 161 -0.50 -7.47 17.02
C ALA A 161 -0.92 -7.78 15.59
N ASP A 162 -1.65 -6.85 14.94
CA ASP A 162 -1.89 -6.95 13.50
C ASP A 162 -0.55 -7.16 12.79
N ALA A 163 -0.41 -8.25 12.03
CA ALA A 163 0.85 -8.59 11.34
C ALA A 163 1.26 -7.54 10.31
N ALA A 164 0.35 -6.65 9.91
CA ALA A 164 0.67 -5.42 9.22
C ALA A 164 0.58 -4.29 10.24
N VAL A 165 1.73 -3.70 10.58
CA VAL A 165 1.74 -2.36 11.17
C VAL A 165 1.10 -1.43 10.13
N ASP A 166 -0.21 -1.17 10.24
CA ASP A 166 -0.93 -0.20 9.40
C ASP A 166 -0.57 1.19 9.91
N PHE A 167 0.62 1.66 9.53
CA PHE A 167 1.02 3.03 9.82
C PHE A 167 0.35 3.96 8.80
N THR A 168 -0.29 5.01 9.29
CA THR A 168 -0.73 6.13 8.45
C THR A 168 0.45 7.01 8.07
N ARG A 169 1.43 7.11 8.99
CA ARG A 169 2.65 7.88 8.83
C ARG A 169 3.78 7.24 9.62
N PHE A 170 4.95 7.17 9.03
CA PHE A 170 6.19 6.84 9.73
C PHE A 170 7.17 7.99 9.57
N SER A 171 7.86 8.42 10.62
CA SER A 171 8.87 9.48 10.53
C SER A 171 10.11 9.16 11.35
N ARG A 172 11.29 9.46 10.80
CA ARG A 172 12.59 9.44 11.48
C ARG A 172 13.18 10.84 11.45
N THR A 173 13.46 11.44 12.59
CA THR A 173 14.12 12.74 12.73
C THR A 173 15.52 12.55 13.30
N LEU A 174 16.55 12.85 12.53
CA LEU A 174 17.94 12.97 12.97
C LEU A 174 18.20 14.42 13.32
N SER A 175 18.43 14.73 14.59
CA SER A 175 18.83 16.06 15.04
C SER A 175 20.31 16.05 15.36
N ALA A 176 21.10 16.93 14.73
CA ALA A 176 22.49 17.15 15.13
C ALA A 176 22.56 18.04 16.39
N PRO A 177 23.65 17.97 17.18
CA PRO A 177 23.85 18.88 18.31
C PRO A 177 23.97 20.33 17.83
N PHE A 178 23.58 21.29 18.66
CA PHE A 178 23.74 22.73 18.45
C PHE A 178 23.20 23.25 17.10
N HIS A 179 21.87 23.23 16.92
CA HIS A 179 21.14 23.85 15.80
C HIS A 179 21.58 23.42 14.38
N GLY A 180 22.27 22.28 14.25
CA GLY A 180 23.20 22.04 13.15
C GLY A 180 22.66 21.30 11.92
N VAL A 181 21.80 20.29 12.07
CA VAL A 181 21.04 19.72 10.95
C VAL A 181 19.87 18.94 11.55
N VAL A 182 18.63 19.29 11.22
CA VAL A 182 17.48 18.39 11.47
C VAL A 182 17.13 17.74 10.15
N ARG A 183 17.36 16.42 10.03
CA ARG A 183 16.88 15.62 8.89
C ARG A 183 15.66 14.83 9.30
N LYS A 184 14.51 15.07 8.71
CA LYS A 184 13.29 14.29 8.91
C LYS A 184 13.00 13.51 7.63
N VAL A 185 12.89 12.19 7.74
CA VAL A 185 12.36 11.33 6.66
C VAL A 185 10.98 10.88 7.10
N GLU A 186 9.94 11.26 6.36
CA GLU A 186 8.58 10.80 6.56
C GLU A 186 8.16 9.88 5.41
N VAL A 187 7.45 8.79 5.73
CA VAL A 187 6.86 7.86 4.77
C VAL A 187 5.37 7.77 5.04
N GLY A 188 4.56 8.13 4.05
CA GLY A 188 3.11 8.03 4.07
C GLY A 188 2.61 6.63 3.73
N ARG A 189 1.33 6.37 4.03
CA ARG A 189 0.66 5.08 3.73
C ARG A 189 0.68 4.73 2.24
N ASP A 190 0.58 5.74 1.40
CA ASP A 190 0.58 5.68 -0.07
C ASP A 190 1.98 5.53 -0.66
N GLY A 191 3.03 5.46 0.18
CA GLY A 191 4.42 5.41 -0.26
C GLY A 191 5.02 6.76 -0.60
N SER A 192 4.29 7.87 -0.37
CA SER A 192 4.88 9.19 -0.44
C SER A 192 6.02 9.31 0.57
N VAL A 193 7.17 9.82 0.11
CA VAL A 193 8.31 10.12 0.99
C VAL A 193 8.50 11.62 1.03
N SER A 194 8.68 12.16 2.23
CA SER A 194 9.00 13.57 2.46
C SER A 194 10.30 13.66 3.25
N ILE A 195 11.29 14.33 2.68
CA ILE A 195 12.59 14.55 3.32
C ILE A 195 12.68 16.03 3.65
N LEU A 196 12.87 16.35 4.93
CA LEU A 196 13.05 17.71 5.43
C LEU A 196 14.48 17.83 5.94
N GLU A 197 15.29 18.73 5.40
CA GLU A 197 16.62 19.05 5.94
C GLU A 197 16.66 20.51 6.40
N HIS A 198 16.98 20.76 7.67
CA HIS A 198 17.18 22.10 8.21
C HIS A 198 18.62 22.26 8.68
N GLY A 199 19.41 23.14 8.06
CA GLY A 199 20.78 23.48 8.51
C GLY A 199 20.89 24.92 9.07
N PRO A 200 21.93 25.23 9.87
CA PRO A 200 22.19 26.54 10.43
C PRO A 200 22.57 27.50 9.31
N GLY A 201 21.90 28.65 9.26
CA GLY A 201 22.18 29.70 8.27
C GLY A 201 21.57 29.47 6.89
N VAL A 202 20.83 28.38 6.67
CA VAL A 202 20.08 28.14 5.42
C VAL A 202 18.62 28.56 5.66
N SER A 203 18.15 29.59 4.95
CA SER A 203 16.70 29.85 4.88
C SER A 203 16.05 28.59 4.33
N VAL A 204 15.12 28.03 5.09
CA VAL A 204 14.38 26.79 4.82
C VAL A 204 14.22 26.49 3.31
N ASP A 205 15.16 25.75 2.73
CA ASP A 205 14.94 25.06 1.47
C ASP A 205 14.27 23.76 1.85
N VAL A 206 12.93 23.79 1.90
CA VAL A 206 12.16 22.54 1.95
C VAL A 206 12.39 21.87 0.60
N VAL A 207 13.39 20.99 0.51
CA VAL A 207 13.47 20.05 -0.62
C VAL A 207 12.36 19.03 -0.41
N GLN A 208 11.11 19.39 -0.71
CA GLN A 208 10.02 18.42 -0.83
C GLN A 208 10.29 17.57 -2.07
N VAL A 209 11.15 16.56 -1.95
CA VAL A 209 11.19 15.50 -2.93
C VAL A 209 9.95 14.65 -2.73
N GLN A 210 8.81 15.05 -3.30
CA GLN A 210 7.67 14.16 -3.47
C GLN A 210 8.02 13.15 -4.55
N SER A 211 8.80 12.14 -4.17
CA SER A 211 8.99 10.97 -5.01
C SER A 211 7.95 9.93 -4.62
N VAL A 212 7.25 9.38 -5.62
CA VAL A 212 6.55 8.12 -5.45
C VAL A 212 7.64 7.06 -5.47
N VAL A 213 8.06 6.64 -4.29
CA VAL A 213 9.02 5.55 -4.18
C VAL A 213 8.33 4.27 -4.64
N GLU A 214 9.02 3.42 -5.39
CA GLU A 214 8.47 2.16 -5.89
C GLU A 214 7.77 1.37 -4.77
N ASP A 215 6.64 0.72 -5.10
CA ASP A 215 5.86 -0.14 -4.18
C ASP A 215 6.72 -1.12 -3.36
N ARG A 216 7.90 -1.51 -3.91
CA ARG A 216 8.88 -2.36 -3.23
C ARG A 216 9.34 -1.79 -1.89
N PHE A 217 9.55 -0.49 -1.76
CA PHE A 217 10.08 0.11 -0.52
C PHE A 217 9.03 0.19 0.57
N VAL A 218 7.78 0.48 0.21
CA VAL A 218 6.65 0.42 1.14
C VAL A 218 6.47 -1.01 1.66
N ALA A 219 6.59 -2.00 0.76
CA ALA A 219 6.55 -3.41 1.15
C ALA A 219 7.71 -3.80 2.06
N GLN A 220 8.94 -3.36 1.77
CA GLN A 220 10.11 -3.58 2.62
C GLN A 220 9.98 -2.90 3.98
N LEU A 221 9.48 -1.66 4.03
CA LEU A 221 9.24 -0.92 5.26
C LEU A 221 8.21 -1.66 6.12
N ARG A 222 7.07 -2.04 5.55
CA ARG A 222 6.08 -2.86 6.26
C ARG A 222 6.67 -4.18 6.76
N ALA A 223 7.52 -4.84 5.97
CA ALA A 223 8.16 -6.09 6.37
C ALA A 223 9.16 -5.89 7.52
N VAL A 224 9.96 -4.82 7.49
CA VAL A 224 10.89 -4.46 8.57
C VAL A 224 10.11 -4.08 9.83
N LEU A 225 9.12 -3.20 9.73
CA LEU A 225 8.27 -2.82 10.86
C LEU A 225 7.57 -4.07 11.44
N GLY A 226 7.03 -4.97 10.62
CA GLY A 226 6.40 -6.22 11.09
C GLY A 226 7.34 -7.20 11.81
N ARG A 227 8.67 -7.02 11.69
CA ARG A 227 9.68 -7.81 12.42
C ARG A 227 10.17 -7.13 13.69
N VAL A 228 10.02 -5.81 13.80
CA VAL A 228 10.42 -5.06 14.99
C VAL A 228 9.37 -5.28 16.08
N ASP A 229 9.80 -5.85 17.20
CA ASP A 229 8.98 -5.98 18.41
C ASP A 229 8.80 -4.61 19.08
N TYR A 230 7.81 -3.84 18.63
CA TYR A 230 7.45 -2.54 19.19
C TYR A 230 6.83 -2.63 20.59
N PHE A 231 6.30 -3.80 20.97
CA PHE A 231 5.51 -3.96 22.19
C PHE A 231 6.38 -4.09 23.45
N GLY A 232 7.68 -4.27 23.28
CA GLY A 232 8.68 -4.10 24.34
C GLY A 232 9.13 -2.65 24.57
N LEU A 233 8.66 -1.69 23.76
CA LEU A 233 8.99 -0.28 23.95
C LEU A 233 8.10 0.32 25.04
N PRO A 234 8.65 1.13 25.97
CA PRO A 234 7.83 1.85 26.93
C PRO A 234 6.81 2.72 26.17
N ALA A 235 5.52 2.53 26.49
CA ALA A 235 4.39 3.18 25.82
C ALA A 235 4.40 4.70 25.92
N ASP A 236 5.26 5.27 26.78
CA ASP A 236 5.31 6.70 27.03
C ASP A 236 6.73 7.13 27.38
N VAL A 237 7.40 7.80 26.44
CA VAL A 237 8.60 8.61 26.71
C VAL A 237 8.25 10.08 26.46
N THR A 238 7.09 10.53 26.97
CA THR A 238 6.66 11.94 26.94
C THR A 238 7.18 12.75 28.14
N GLY A 239 8.21 12.26 28.82
CA GLY A 239 8.90 13.06 29.83
C GLY A 239 9.43 14.38 29.24
N PRO A 240 9.52 15.46 30.05
CA PRO A 240 10.02 16.75 29.60
C PRO A 240 11.38 16.58 28.90
N GLN A 241 11.48 17.12 27.69
CA GLN A 241 12.68 17.10 26.86
C GLN A 241 13.84 17.72 27.67
N PRO A 242 14.83 16.94 28.13
CA PRO A 242 15.97 17.51 28.84
C PRO A 242 16.78 18.36 27.85
N ALA A 243 17.35 19.47 28.33
CA ALA A 243 18.35 20.21 27.56
C ALA A 243 19.54 19.28 27.29
N HIS A 244 19.73 18.88 26.03
CA HIS A 244 20.80 17.96 25.64
C HIS A 244 21.64 18.55 24.51
N ASP A 245 22.95 18.37 24.64
CA ASP A 245 24.01 18.86 23.75
C ASP A 245 24.47 17.80 22.70
N GLY A 246 23.67 16.75 22.45
CA GLY A 246 24.03 15.60 21.61
C GLY A 246 23.11 15.37 20.39
N PRO A 247 23.56 14.60 19.38
CA PRO A 247 22.72 14.20 18.26
C PRO A 247 21.71 13.13 18.69
N TYR A 248 20.44 13.28 18.30
CA TYR A 248 19.39 12.32 18.61
C TYR A 248 18.56 11.88 17.40
N VAL A 249 18.06 10.65 17.45
CA VAL A 249 17.18 10.07 16.44
C VAL A 249 15.79 9.88 17.04
N THR A 250 14.75 10.54 16.53
CA THR A 250 13.38 10.32 16.98
C THR A 250 12.59 9.55 15.93
N TYR A 251 11.93 8.48 16.34
CA TYR A 251 10.97 7.75 15.52
C TYR A 251 9.55 8.11 15.91
N LEU A 252 8.71 8.38 14.93
CA LEU A 252 7.27 8.57 15.09
C LEU A 252 6.53 7.53 14.26
N LEU A 253 5.68 6.75 14.91
CA LEU A 253 4.76 5.83 14.25
C LEU A 253 3.34 6.33 14.49
N GLY A 254 2.67 6.79 13.43
CA GLY A 254 1.27 7.19 13.47
C GLY A 254 0.37 6.02 13.06
N ARG A 255 -0.65 5.72 13.87
CA ARG A 255 -1.75 4.80 13.51
C ARG A 255 -3.08 5.55 13.66
N GLY A 256 -3.64 6.03 12.56
CA GLY A 256 -4.83 6.89 12.60
C GLY A 256 -4.49 8.24 13.26
N SER A 257 -5.17 8.58 14.35
CA SER A 257 -4.91 9.80 15.16
C SER A 257 -3.92 9.60 16.31
N GLU A 258 -3.46 8.37 16.56
CA GLU A 258 -2.50 8.08 17.63
C GLU A 258 -1.06 8.24 17.13
N GLU A 259 -0.26 9.07 17.82
CA GLU A 259 1.18 9.24 17.58
C GLU A 259 2.00 8.58 18.68
N TRP A 260 2.86 7.62 18.31
CA TRP A 260 3.84 7.02 19.21
C TRP A 260 5.19 7.70 19.00
N ARG A 261 5.77 8.28 20.06
CA ARG A 261 7.09 8.93 20.01
C ARG A 261 8.16 8.06 20.67
N VAL A 262 9.20 7.72 19.93
CA VAL A 262 10.39 7.04 20.46
C VAL A 262 11.59 7.96 20.23
N ALA A 263 11.99 8.71 21.26
CA ALA A 263 13.21 9.50 21.24
C ALA A 263 14.44 8.61 21.52
N GLY A 264 15.35 8.55 20.55
CA GLY A 264 16.50 7.64 20.53
C GLY A 264 17.74 8.11 21.28
N ASP A 265 17.79 9.33 21.82
CA ASP A 265 18.99 9.78 22.56
C ASP A 265 19.14 9.19 23.96
N ARG A 266 18.10 8.53 24.47
CA ARG A 266 18.25 7.72 25.70
C ARG A 266 18.99 6.39 25.46
N MET A 267 19.52 6.12 24.27
CA MET A 267 20.25 4.88 23.97
C MET A 267 21.70 4.83 24.48
N SER A 268 22.06 5.63 25.48
CA SER A 268 23.12 5.22 26.42
C SER A 268 22.68 4.07 27.34
N ILE A 269 21.41 3.64 27.32
CA ILE A 269 20.91 2.59 28.24
C ILE A 269 20.42 1.27 27.57
N VAL A 270 20.22 1.13 26.25
CA VAL A 270 19.82 -0.20 25.70
C VAL A 270 20.44 -0.49 24.30
N PRO A 271 21.70 -0.96 24.22
CA PRO A 271 22.30 -1.52 23.00
C PRO A 271 21.41 -2.51 22.21
N PRO A 272 20.59 -3.38 22.84
CA PRO A 272 19.66 -4.25 22.10
C PRO A 272 18.67 -3.51 21.21
N MET A 273 18.28 -2.27 21.57
CA MET A 273 17.26 -1.53 20.84
C MET A 273 17.82 -0.89 19.56
N LYS A 274 19.06 -0.39 19.61
CA LYS A 274 19.79 0.08 18.42
C LYS A 274 19.98 -1.05 17.41
N ALA A 275 20.35 -2.24 17.88
CA ALA A 275 20.47 -3.41 17.01
C ALA A 275 19.13 -3.83 16.38
N ARG A 276 18.00 -3.67 17.09
CA ARG A 276 16.66 -3.95 16.57
C ARG A 276 16.20 -2.93 15.51
N LEU A 277 16.64 -1.68 15.62
CA LEU A 277 16.28 -0.61 14.69
C LEU A 277 17.27 -0.45 13.53
N ALA A 278 18.44 -1.09 13.57
CA ALA A 278 19.45 -1.02 12.50
C ALA A 278 18.90 -1.37 11.10
N PRO A 279 18.07 -2.42 10.89
CA PRO A 279 17.49 -2.68 9.58
C PRO A 279 16.53 -1.58 9.10
N LEU A 280 15.92 -0.86 10.05
CA LEU A 280 15.04 0.27 9.75
C LEU A 280 15.85 1.53 9.41
N ASP A 281 16.94 1.77 10.14
CA ASP A 281 17.92 2.81 9.80
C ASP A 281 18.49 2.61 8.38
N GLU A 282 18.99 1.39 8.08
CA GLU A 282 19.53 1.04 6.76
C GLU A 282 18.51 1.24 5.64
N LEU A 283 17.26 0.83 5.86
CA LEU A 283 16.19 1.00 4.88
C LEU A 283 15.85 2.48 4.64
N LEU A 284 15.77 3.29 5.70
CA LEU A 284 15.46 4.71 5.58
C LEU A 284 16.61 5.50 4.95
N ASP A 285 17.86 5.09 5.20
CA ASP A 285 19.02 5.65 4.52
C ASP A 285 19.02 5.24 3.03
N ALA A 286 18.65 4.00 2.69
CA ALA A 286 18.48 3.58 1.29
C ALA A 286 17.34 4.34 0.57
N ILE A 287 16.20 4.53 1.22
CA ILE A 287 15.08 5.33 0.69
C ILE A 287 15.53 6.78 0.46
N ARG A 288 16.25 7.37 1.42
CA ARG A 288 16.81 8.72 1.26
C ARG A 288 17.77 8.76 0.08
N ASP A 289 18.71 7.85 0.02
CA ASP A 289 19.74 7.85 -1.02
C ASP A 289 19.12 7.63 -2.42
N GLU A 290 18.05 6.84 -2.54
CA GLU A 290 17.27 6.72 -3.77
C GLU A 290 16.42 7.97 -4.06
N ALA A 291 15.81 8.62 -3.07
CA ALA A 291 15.07 9.85 -3.29
C ALA A 291 15.99 11.03 -3.68
N VAL A 292 17.20 11.08 -3.12
CA VAL A 292 18.19 12.14 -3.39
C VAL A 292 18.93 11.91 -4.69
N ASN A 293 19.34 10.67 -4.99
CA ASN A 293 20.18 10.35 -6.14
C ASN A 293 19.41 9.68 -7.29
N GLY A 294 18.17 9.27 -7.07
CA GLY A 294 17.31 8.67 -8.07
C GLY A 294 16.85 9.69 -9.10
N PRO A 295 16.31 9.21 -10.24
CA PRO A 295 15.73 10.09 -11.24
C PRO A 295 14.60 10.92 -10.63
N GLN A 296 14.82 12.22 -10.44
CA GLN A 296 13.77 13.12 -9.98
C GLN A 296 12.66 13.16 -11.03
N VAL A 297 11.45 12.76 -10.61
CA VAL A 297 10.26 12.82 -11.43
C VAL A 297 9.68 14.23 -11.26
N ASP A 298 10.11 15.13 -12.12
CA ASP A 298 9.62 16.50 -12.13
C ASP A 298 8.48 16.64 -13.15
N GLU A 299 7.53 17.52 -12.84
CA GLU A 299 6.49 17.91 -13.78
C GLU A 299 7.01 19.04 -14.68
N PHE A 300 7.06 18.81 -15.99
CA PHE A 300 7.45 19.80 -16.98
C PHE A 300 6.25 20.26 -17.79
N LYS A 301 6.10 21.58 -17.88
CA LYS A 301 5.14 22.23 -18.76
C LYS A 301 5.90 22.98 -19.85
N GLY A 302 5.55 22.73 -21.11
CA GLY A 302 6.17 23.43 -22.22
C GLY A 302 5.47 23.18 -23.56
N THR A 303 5.85 23.95 -24.56
CA THR A 303 5.40 23.77 -25.94
C THR A 303 6.21 22.67 -26.61
N VAL A 304 5.51 21.75 -27.28
CA VAL A 304 6.18 20.68 -28.03
C VAL A 304 6.72 21.23 -29.34
N GLU A 305 8.01 21.09 -29.57
CA GLU A 305 8.66 21.43 -30.84
C GLU A 305 9.29 20.20 -31.48
N LEU A 306 9.30 20.18 -32.82
CA LEU A 306 9.97 19.13 -33.58
C LEU A 306 11.28 19.66 -34.14
N ASP A 307 12.39 19.05 -33.73
CA ASP A 307 13.72 19.29 -34.30
C ASP A 307 14.18 18.03 -35.03
N GLY A 308 13.73 17.91 -36.29
CA GLY A 308 13.91 16.73 -37.11
C GLY A 308 13.26 15.47 -36.51
N ALA A 309 14.10 14.52 -36.08
CA ALA A 309 13.63 13.29 -35.42
C ALA A 309 13.35 13.49 -33.91
N ARG A 310 13.89 14.55 -33.29
CA ARG A 310 13.77 14.81 -31.86
C ARG A 310 12.47 15.53 -31.55
N VAL A 311 11.90 15.22 -30.39
CA VAL A 311 10.77 15.96 -29.82
C VAL A 311 11.34 16.78 -28.68
N LEU A 312 11.19 18.10 -28.73
CA LEU A 312 11.64 19.02 -27.69
C LEU A 312 10.42 19.51 -26.91
N LEU A 313 10.57 19.65 -25.60
CA LEU A 313 9.59 20.35 -24.76
C LEU A 313 10.23 21.66 -24.31
N ARG A 314 9.72 22.79 -24.83
CA ARG A 314 10.20 24.13 -24.50
C ARG A 314 9.36 24.76 -23.41
N GLY A 315 9.91 24.83 -22.20
CA GLY A 315 9.40 25.68 -21.14
C GLY A 315 9.84 27.14 -21.33
N PRO A 316 9.40 28.06 -20.45
CA PRO A 316 9.75 29.48 -20.52
C PRO A 316 11.26 29.76 -20.43
N GLN A 317 12.01 28.89 -19.76
CA GLN A 317 13.45 29.05 -19.50
C GLN A 317 14.30 27.81 -19.82
N THR A 318 13.67 26.67 -20.13
CA THR A 318 14.37 25.41 -20.35
C THR A 318 13.83 24.71 -21.60
N SER A 319 14.69 23.93 -22.25
CA SER A 319 14.28 23.03 -23.34
C SER A 319 14.81 21.65 -23.05
N HIS A 320 13.93 20.65 -23.09
CA HIS A 320 14.27 19.27 -22.81
C HIS A 320 14.01 18.41 -24.05
N ALA A 321 15.00 17.61 -24.46
CA ALA A 321 14.79 16.60 -25.50
C ALA A 321 14.03 15.41 -24.92
N LEU A 322 12.83 15.14 -25.41
CA LEU A 322 12.01 14.03 -24.93
C LEU A 322 12.55 12.69 -25.44
N THR A 323 12.62 11.72 -24.55
CA THR A 323 13.06 10.34 -24.82
C THR A 323 12.07 9.34 -24.22
N GLY A 324 12.16 8.07 -24.63
CA GLY A 324 11.28 7.00 -24.17
C GLY A 324 10.07 6.74 -25.08
N ALA A 325 9.27 5.73 -24.73
CA ALA A 325 8.15 5.26 -25.56
C ALA A 325 7.05 6.32 -25.74
N LEU A 326 6.86 7.18 -24.73
CA LEU A 326 5.85 8.24 -24.76
C LEU A 326 6.30 9.48 -25.56
N ALA A 327 7.58 9.62 -25.90
CA ALA A 327 8.03 10.74 -26.74
C ALA A 327 7.40 10.69 -28.13
N ALA A 328 7.17 9.50 -28.70
CA ALA A 328 6.44 9.32 -29.94
C ALA A 328 4.97 9.79 -29.82
N THR A 329 4.36 9.57 -28.65
CA THR A 329 3.01 10.08 -28.35
C THR A 329 3.01 11.60 -28.24
N VAL A 330 3.99 12.18 -27.53
CA VAL A 330 4.10 13.65 -27.38
C VAL A 330 4.34 14.34 -28.73
N ARG A 331 5.05 13.69 -29.66
CA ARG A 331 5.26 14.18 -31.04
C ARG A 331 3.97 14.61 -31.74
N MET A 332 2.85 13.95 -31.44
CA MET A 332 1.54 14.25 -32.06
C MET A 332 0.95 15.59 -31.58
N PHE A 333 1.54 16.21 -30.55
CA PHE A 333 1.13 17.51 -30.00
C PHE A 333 2.08 18.63 -30.40
N ALA A 334 2.80 18.50 -31.52
CA ALA A 334 3.70 19.54 -32.01
C ALA A 334 2.97 20.90 -32.14
N GLY A 335 3.55 21.95 -31.56
CA GLY A 335 2.97 23.29 -31.47
C GLY A 335 2.07 23.53 -30.24
N GLU A 336 1.69 22.48 -29.51
CA GLU A 336 0.79 22.57 -28.36
C GLU A 336 1.57 22.62 -27.04
N THR A 337 0.96 23.21 -26.00
CA THR A 337 1.51 23.16 -24.64
C THR A 337 1.05 21.89 -23.93
N VAL A 338 2.02 21.07 -23.51
CA VAL A 338 1.77 19.83 -22.77
C VAL A 338 2.44 19.89 -21.40
N LYS A 339 1.80 19.23 -20.42
CA LYS A 339 2.37 18.91 -19.12
C LYS A 339 2.69 17.43 -19.07
N VAL A 340 3.95 17.09 -18.80
CA VAL A 340 4.46 15.72 -18.70
C VAL A 340 5.20 15.56 -17.38
N SER A 341 5.30 14.34 -16.85
CA SER A 341 6.21 14.03 -15.76
C SER A 341 7.24 13.00 -16.22
N GLY A 342 8.46 13.14 -15.71
CA GLY A 342 9.56 12.27 -16.13
C GLY A 342 10.88 12.64 -15.50
N ALA A 343 11.88 11.81 -15.78
CA ALA A 343 13.23 11.99 -15.26
C ALA A 343 14.04 12.91 -16.17
N ILE A 344 14.59 14.01 -15.64
CA ILE A 344 15.61 14.76 -16.37
C ILE A 344 16.96 14.04 -16.23
N ARG A 345 17.64 13.88 -17.36
CA ARG A 345 19.07 13.54 -17.39
C ARG A 345 19.83 14.65 -18.11
N ALA A 346 20.89 15.16 -17.48
CA ALA A 346 21.83 16.02 -18.17
C ALA A 346 22.62 15.18 -19.19
N THR A 347 22.73 15.68 -20.42
CA THR A 347 23.55 15.10 -21.48
C THR A 347 24.54 16.16 -21.98
N PRO A 348 25.64 15.76 -22.65
CA PRO A 348 26.58 16.73 -23.24
C PRO A 348 25.94 17.69 -24.26
N GLN A 349 24.72 17.39 -24.74
CA GLN A 349 24.01 18.13 -25.77
C GLN A 349 22.81 18.93 -25.22
N GLY A 350 22.65 18.98 -23.88
CA GLY A 350 21.50 19.58 -23.20
C GLY A 350 20.82 18.61 -22.24
N SER A 351 19.64 18.95 -21.73
CA SER A 351 18.87 18.05 -20.87
C SER A 351 17.94 17.17 -21.70
N SER A 352 17.89 15.86 -21.39
CA SER A 352 16.89 14.94 -21.92
C SER A 352 15.86 14.62 -20.85
N LEU A 353 14.57 14.64 -21.20
CA LEU A 353 13.47 14.24 -20.32
C LEU A 353 12.95 12.87 -20.76
N GLU A 354 13.14 11.86 -19.92
CA GLU A 354 12.54 10.54 -20.13
C GLU A 354 11.10 10.58 -19.65
N VAL A 355 10.15 10.65 -20.59
CA VAL A 355 8.73 10.88 -20.27
C VAL A 355 8.13 9.63 -19.66
N ALA A 356 7.81 9.67 -18.37
CA ALA A 356 7.16 8.59 -17.63
C ALA A 356 5.64 8.66 -17.80
N GLN A 357 5.07 9.86 -17.80
CA GLN A 357 3.64 10.07 -17.94
C GLN A 357 3.35 11.39 -18.68
N ILE A 358 2.30 11.38 -19.50
CA ILE A 358 1.71 12.62 -20.05
C ILE A 358 0.58 12.97 -19.10
N LEU A 359 0.69 14.12 -18.42
CA LEU A 359 -0.28 14.55 -17.43
C LEU A 359 -1.49 15.11 -18.17
N TYR A 360 -1.35 16.26 -18.85
CA TYR A 360 -2.44 16.86 -19.65
C TYR A 360 -1.89 17.89 -20.66
N PRO A 361 -2.53 18.08 -21.83
CA PRO A 361 -2.52 19.38 -22.51
C PRO A 361 -3.47 20.35 -21.78
N GLU A 362 -3.18 21.65 -21.77
CA GLU A 362 -3.85 22.67 -20.92
C GLU A 362 -5.28 23.06 -21.36
N HIS A 363 -5.99 22.21 -22.10
CA HIS A 363 -7.39 22.42 -22.50
C HIS A 363 -8.25 21.25 -22.05
N GLN A 364 -8.57 21.22 -20.75
CA GLN A 364 -9.43 20.18 -20.18
C GLN A 364 -10.80 20.74 -19.80
N ALA A 365 -11.83 20.29 -20.52
CA ALA A 365 -13.11 20.03 -19.90
C ALA A 365 -13.15 18.53 -19.57
N ALA A 366 -13.13 18.18 -18.29
CA ALA A 366 -13.35 16.82 -17.84
C ALA A 366 -14.83 16.45 -18.09
N LEU A 367 -15.13 15.89 -19.26
CA LEU A 367 -16.44 15.34 -19.58
C LEU A 367 -16.36 13.82 -19.58
N LYS A 368 -17.12 13.18 -18.69
CA LYS A 368 -17.65 11.83 -18.95
C LYS A 368 -18.69 11.97 -20.07
N GLY A 369 -18.24 12.06 -21.30
CA GLY A 369 -19.08 12.23 -22.48
C GLY A 369 -19.48 10.89 -23.09
N THR A 370 -20.67 10.84 -23.66
CA THR A 370 -21.08 9.78 -24.60
C THR A 370 -20.87 10.31 -26.01
N LEU A 371 -20.16 9.59 -26.89
CA LEU A 371 -20.19 9.88 -28.33
C LEU A 371 -21.44 9.26 -28.95
N GLN A 372 -22.19 10.04 -29.72
CA GLN A 372 -23.35 9.56 -30.48
C GLN A 372 -23.14 9.80 -31.97
N ARG A 373 -23.62 8.86 -32.79
CA ARG A 373 -23.63 9.04 -34.25
C ARG A 373 -24.90 9.77 -34.65
N SER A 374 -24.77 10.89 -35.34
CA SER A 374 -25.92 11.57 -35.95
C SER A 374 -26.47 10.74 -37.13
N ALA A 375 -27.74 10.96 -37.48
CA ALA A 375 -28.39 10.29 -38.61
C ALA A 375 -27.67 10.53 -39.97
N ALA A 376 -26.87 11.61 -40.08
CA ALA A 376 -26.07 11.94 -41.26
C ALA A 376 -24.70 11.24 -41.29
N GLY A 377 -24.40 10.37 -40.32
CA GLY A 377 -23.12 9.66 -40.26
C GLY A 377 -21.97 10.44 -39.63
N ALA A 378 -22.18 11.72 -39.28
CA ALA A 378 -21.23 12.53 -38.54
C ALA A 378 -21.25 12.18 -37.04
N LEU A 379 -20.08 12.15 -36.41
CA LEU A 379 -19.90 11.92 -34.98
C LEU A 379 -20.16 13.21 -34.19
N SER A 380 -21.06 13.16 -33.22
CA SER A 380 -21.29 14.27 -32.29
C SER A 380 -20.99 13.80 -30.88
N LEU A 381 -20.23 14.58 -30.11
CA LEU A 381 -20.20 14.39 -28.67
C LEU A 381 -21.59 14.74 -28.13
N ALA A 382 -22.12 13.98 -27.16
CA ALA A 382 -23.45 14.24 -26.59
C ALA A 382 -23.61 15.67 -26.02
N THR A 383 -22.52 16.43 -25.90
CA THR A 383 -22.46 17.79 -25.40
C THR A 383 -22.06 18.84 -26.46
N GLY A 384 -21.89 18.50 -27.75
CA GLY A 384 -21.45 19.46 -28.77
C GLY A 384 -21.80 19.08 -30.23
N THR A 385 -21.87 20.06 -31.12
CA THR A 385 -22.30 19.90 -32.52
C THR A 385 -21.16 19.64 -33.51
N SER A 386 -19.89 19.79 -33.12
CA SER A 386 -18.72 19.56 -33.97
C SER A 386 -18.33 18.08 -34.04
N THR A 387 -17.76 17.68 -35.19
CA THR A 387 -17.15 16.37 -35.41
C THR A 387 -15.68 16.45 -34.98
N PRO A 388 -15.28 15.88 -33.83
CA PRO A 388 -13.90 16.00 -33.41
C PRO A 388 -12.99 15.04 -34.21
N GLU A 389 -11.77 15.47 -34.48
CA GLU A 389 -10.70 14.62 -35.01
C GLU A 389 -10.24 13.63 -33.93
N LEU A 390 -10.25 12.33 -34.25
CA LEU A 390 -9.86 11.27 -33.32
C LEU A 390 -8.37 10.94 -33.45
N LEU A 391 -7.63 11.07 -32.34
CA LEU A 391 -6.20 10.81 -32.24
C LEU A 391 -5.92 9.62 -31.30
N GLY A 392 -4.75 9.00 -31.45
CA GLY A 392 -4.28 7.96 -30.53
C GLY A 392 -4.54 6.51 -30.96
N PRO A 393 -3.98 5.54 -30.21
CA PRO A 393 -3.90 4.14 -30.62
C PRO A 393 -5.27 3.44 -30.72
N ALA A 394 -6.29 3.96 -30.02
CA ALA A 394 -7.65 3.43 -30.08
C ALA A 394 -8.55 4.17 -31.08
N ALA A 395 -8.09 5.26 -31.71
CA ALA A 395 -8.89 6.03 -32.67
C ALA A 395 -9.41 5.20 -33.87
N PRO A 396 -8.61 4.32 -34.52
CA PRO A 396 -9.11 3.47 -35.60
C PRO A 396 -10.17 2.47 -35.12
N ALA A 397 -9.99 1.95 -33.89
CA ALA A 397 -10.95 1.06 -33.26
C ALA A 397 -12.26 1.80 -32.97
N LEU A 398 -12.19 3.07 -32.57
CA LEU A 398 -13.34 3.92 -32.34
C LEU A 398 -14.10 4.23 -33.63
N ALA A 399 -13.39 4.65 -34.69
CA ALA A 399 -14.01 4.95 -35.98
C ALA A 399 -14.82 3.75 -36.52
N THR A 400 -14.38 2.54 -36.21
CA THR A 400 -15.07 1.29 -36.55
C THR A 400 -16.20 0.95 -35.56
N ALA A 401 -15.96 1.13 -34.25
CA ALA A 401 -16.90 0.83 -33.17
C ALA A 401 -18.09 1.79 -33.08
N LEU A 402 -17.94 3.02 -33.59
CA LEU A 402 -19.00 4.05 -33.61
C LEU A 402 -20.08 3.77 -34.68
N SER A 403 -19.95 2.65 -35.42
CA SER A 403 -21.09 1.99 -36.07
C SER A 403 -22.16 1.52 -35.06
N PHE A 404 -21.84 1.54 -33.76
CA PHE A 404 -22.65 1.05 -32.66
C PHE A 404 -22.72 2.10 -31.52
N SER A 405 -23.88 2.17 -30.87
CA SER A 405 -24.45 3.44 -30.35
C SER A 405 -23.86 4.06 -29.08
N LEU A 406 -22.93 3.39 -28.36
CA LEU A 406 -22.37 3.91 -27.10
C LEU A 406 -20.95 3.37 -26.85
N VAL A 407 -19.98 4.27 -26.67
CA VAL A 407 -18.60 3.90 -26.29
C VAL A 407 -18.15 4.75 -25.10
N GLU A 408 -17.72 4.12 -24.02
CA GLU A 408 -17.01 4.80 -22.93
C GLU A 408 -15.55 4.98 -23.34
N LEU A 409 -15.07 6.22 -23.31
CA LEU A 409 -13.69 6.55 -23.66
C LEU A 409 -12.86 6.75 -22.40
N ASP A 410 -11.63 6.25 -22.46
CA ASP A 410 -10.57 6.66 -21.56
C ASP A 410 -9.52 7.41 -22.39
N GLY A 411 -9.51 8.74 -22.26
CA GLY A 411 -8.80 9.64 -23.16
C GLY A 411 -8.94 11.11 -22.81
N TRP A 412 -8.30 11.95 -23.61
CA TRP A 412 -8.27 13.40 -23.44
C TRP A 412 -9.07 14.09 -24.56
N LEU A 413 -9.91 15.05 -24.19
CA LEU A 413 -10.65 15.90 -25.12
C LEU A 413 -9.87 17.22 -25.29
N PHE A 414 -9.87 17.77 -26.50
CA PHE A 414 -9.26 19.06 -26.82
C PHE A 414 -10.39 20.00 -27.24
N SER A 415 -10.55 21.11 -26.54
CA SER A 415 -11.48 22.17 -26.91
C SER A 415 -10.75 23.40 -27.46
N ASP A 416 -11.29 24.01 -28.50
CA ASP A 416 -10.91 25.37 -28.88
C ASP A 416 -11.31 26.33 -27.74
N LEU A 417 -10.34 27.07 -27.24
CA LEU A 417 -10.52 28.04 -26.17
C LEU A 417 -11.49 29.17 -26.53
N ASN A 418 -11.60 29.52 -27.81
CA ASN A 418 -12.41 30.65 -28.26
C ASN A 418 -13.88 30.27 -28.43
N THR A 419 -14.14 29.01 -28.81
CA THR A 419 -15.50 28.54 -29.13
C THR A 419 -16.06 27.54 -28.12
N GLY A 420 -15.20 26.96 -27.27
CA GLY A 420 -15.55 25.85 -26.37
C GLY A 420 -15.88 24.55 -27.12
N ALA A 421 -15.75 24.53 -28.46
CA ALA A 421 -16.03 23.36 -29.27
C ALA A 421 -14.91 22.34 -29.13
N ILE A 422 -15.26 21.06 -29.00
CA ILE A 422 -14.27 19.98 -28.99
C ILE A 422 -13.81 19.75 -30.43
N GLU A 423 -12.52 19.99 -30.69
CA GLU A 423 -11.91 19.86 -32.02
C GLU A 423 -11.19 18.53 -32.18
N ARG A 424 -10.50 18.06 -31.13
CA ARG A 424 -9.69 16.83 -31.17
C ARG A 424 -10.03 15.94 -29.96
N VAL A 425 -9.91 14.62 -30.09
CA VAL A 425 -10.04 13.66 -28.99
C VAL A 425 -8.94 12.63 -29.08
N TYR A 426 -8.04 12.61 -28.10
CA TYR A 426 -7.05 11.55 -27.96
C TYR A 426 -7.62 10.38 -27.18
N VAL A 427 -7.73 9.21 -27.81
CA VAL A 427 -8.27 8.01 -27.19
C VAL A 427 -7.13 7.07 -26.82
N ALA A 428 -6.79 7.01 -25.53
CA ALA A 428 -5.79 6.09 -25.01
C ALA A 428 -6.31 4.65 -25.02
N SER A 429 -7.57 4.46 -24.59
CA SER A 429 -8.29 3.20 -24.72
C SER A 429 -9.80 3.45 -24.87
N ALA A 430 -10.51 2.50 -25.47
CA ALA A 430 -11.95 2.57 -25.64
C ALA A 430 -12.58 1.32 -25.05
N GLN A 431 -13.55 1.48 -24.14
CA GLN A 431 -14.31 0.37 -23.58
C GLN A 431 -15.72 0.39 -24.17
N ALA A 432 -15.99 -0.58 -25.04
CA ALA A 432 -17.35 -0.88 -25.44
C ALA A 432 -17.87 -2.04 -24.59
N LYS A 433 -19.01 -1.86 -23.91
CA LYS A 433 -19.75 -2.96 -23.29
C LYS A 433 -20.57 -3.63 -24.36
N VAL A 434 -20.19 -4.85 -24.70
CA VAL A 434 -20.86 -5.60 -25.76
C VAL A 434 -21.38 -6.91 -25.21
N THR A 435 -22.62 -7.23 -25.53
CA THR A 435 -23.30 -8.50 -25.30
C THR A 435 -22.83 -9.49 -26.35
N ALA A 436 -22.03 -10.47 -25.97
CA ALA A 436 -21.63 -11.51 -26.93
C ALA A 436 -22.85 -12.37 -27.33
N ARG A 437 -22.94 -12.76 -28.61
CA ARG A 437 -23.63 -13.99 -29.06
C ARG A 437 -22.75 -15.18 -28.68
N ARG A 438 -23.32 -16.38 -28.53
CA ARG A 438 -22.59 -17.58 -28.07
C ARG A 438 -21.38 -17.84 -28.99
N SER A 439 -20.17 -17.55 -28.50
CA SER A 439 -18.98 -17.46 -29.36
C SER A 439 -17.72 -17.92 -28.64
N PRO A 440 -16.81 -18.64 -29.33
CA PRO A 440 -15.52 -18.98 -28.75
C PRO A 440 -14.64 -17.74 -28.62
N VAL A 441 -13.92 -17.66 -27.49
CA VAL A 441 -12.87 -16.68 -27.24
C VAL A 441 -11.54 -17.38 -27.57
N LEU A 442 -10.84 -16.93 -28.61
CA LEU A 442 -9.64 -17.58 -29.12
C LEU A 442 -8.35 -16.98 -28.51
N ALA A 443 -7.32 -17.80 -28.31
CA ALA A 443 -5.96 -17.35 -28.04
C ALA A 443 -5.34 -16.70 -29.29
N GLY A 444 -4.19 -16.02 -29.13
CA GLY A 444 -3.39 -15.45 -30.23
C GLY A 444 -2.80 -16.46 -31.22
N GLY A 445 -3.27 -17.72 -31.22
CA GLY A 445 -2.93 -18.77 -32.18
C GLY A 445 -4.15 -19.60 -32.62
N GLY A 446 -5.38 -19.06 -32.47
CA GLY A 446 -6.61 -19.71 -32.93
C GLY A 446 -7.20 -20.79 -32.00
N ALA A 447 -6.47 -21.24 -30.98
CA ALA A 447 -7.00 -22.22 -30.02
C ALA A 447 -8.06 -21.59 -29.09
N PRO A 448 -9.23 -22.23 -28.86
CA PRO A 448 -10.26 -21.70 -27.97
C PRO A 448 -9.79 -21.68 -26.50
N ARG A 449 -9.81 -20.50 -25.86
CA ARG A 449 -9.52 -20.29 -24.43
C ARG A 449 -10.77 -20.31 -23.54
N GLY A 450 -11.94 -20.28 -24.16
CA GLY A 450 -13.22 -20.32 -23.46
C GLY A 450 -14.37 -19.88 -24.36
N TRP A 451 -15.53 -19.70 -23.76
CA TRP A 451 -16.76 -19.33 -24.46
C TRP A 451 -17.43 -18.17 -23.73
N ALA A 452 -17.87 -17.15 -24.47
CA ALA A 452 -18.81 -16.17 -23.96
C ALA A 452 -20.24 -16.66 -24.24
N ARG A 453 -21.10 -16.62 -23.22
CA ARG A 453 -22.51 -16.99 -23.39
C ARG A 453 -23.29 -15.81 -23.99
N ARG A 454 -24.38 -16.12 -24.70
CA ARG A 454 -25.32 -15.09 -25.16
C ARG A 454 -25.80 -14.27 -23.96
N GLY A 455 -25.80 -12.94 -24.05
CA GLY A 455 -26.21 -12.08 -22.94
C GLY A 455 -25.05 -11.64 -22.01
N GLN A 456 -23.85 -12.18 -22.20
CA GLN A 456 -22.71 -11.89 -21.31
C GLN A 456 -21.95 -10.64 -21.75
N THR A 457 -21.69 -9.74 -20.79
CA THR A 457 -20.90 -8.52 -21.00
C THR A 457 -19.41 -8.84 -21.10
N VAL A 458 -18.76 -8.26 -22.10
CA VAL A 458 -17.30 -8.28 -22.28
C VAL A 458 -16.78 -6.88 -22.56
N SER A 459 -15.53 -6.60 -22.18
CA SER A 459 -14.83 -5.35 -22.50
C SER A 459 -14.01 -5.52 -23.77
N VAL A 460 -14.23 -4.71 -24.79
CA VAL A 460 -13.38 -4.69 -25.98
C VAL A 460 -12.11 -3.91 -25.67
N LEU A 461 -10.94 -4.53 -25.86
CA LEU A 461 -9.63 -3.91 -25.61
C LEU A 461 -9.00 -3.37 -26.89
N ARG A 462 -9.14 -4.09 -28.01
CA ARG A 462 -8.52 -3.74 -29.30
C ARG A 462 -9.22 -4.42 -30.46
N LEU A 463 -9.29 -3.77 -31.63
CA LEU A 463 -9.68 -4.44 -32.88
C LEU A 463 -8.43 -4.97 -33.63
N SER A 464 -8.59 -6.08 -34.34
CA SER A 464 -7.56 -6.57 -35.28
C SER A 464 -7.39 -5.58 -36.43
N ALA A 465 -6.22 -5.58 -37.08
CA ALA A 465 -5.97 -4.73 -38.25
C ALA A 465 -6.99 -4.93 -39.40
N SER A 466 -7.54 -6.14 -39.54
CA SER A 466 -8.59 -6.45 -40.51
C SER A 466 -10.00 -5.98 -40.12
N GLY A 467 -10.20 -5.47 -38.90
CA GLY A 467 -11.53 -5.12 -38.36
C GLY A 467 -12.48 -6.30 -38.10
N THR A 468 -12.10 -7.53 -38.41
CA THR A 468 -12.97 -8.72 -38.28
C THR A 468 -12.97 -9.36 -36.90
N TRP A 469 -11.94 -9.07 -36.09
CA TRP A 469 -11.79 -9.59 -34.73
C TRP A 469 -11.61 -8.46 -33.71
N ALA A 470 -12.06 -8.73 -32.49
CA ALA A 470 -11.86 -7.90 -31.32
C ALA A 470 -11.13 -8.70 -30.25
N ARG A 471 -10.04 -8.18 -29.68
CA ARG A 471 -9.50 -8.64 -28.41
C ARG A 471 -10.45 -8.17 -27.31
N VAL A 472 -11.02 -9.10 -26.59
CA VAL A 472 -11.99 -8.87 -25.52
C VAL A 472 -11.48 -9.42 -24.19
N LYS A 473 -11.87 -8.76 -23.10
CA LYS A 473 -11.61 -9.16 -21.71
C LYS A 473 -12.91 -9.48 -21.00
N ARG A 474 -12.90 -10.55 -20.21
CA ARG A 474 -14.01 -11.00 -19.37
C ARG A 474 -13.47 -11.54 -18.06
N GLY A 475 -13.64 -10.77 -16.98
CA GLY A 475 -12.94 -11.02 -15.72
C GLY A 475 -11.43 -11.01 -15.96
N ASP A 476 -10.72 -12.03 -15.48
CA ASP A 476 -9.27 -12.16 -15.64
C ASP A 476 -8.84 -12.84 -16.94
N ARG A 477 -9.78 -13.09 -17.86
CA ARG A 477 -9.50 -13.81 -19.11
C ARG A 477 -9.59 -12.88 -20.32
N GLU A 478 -8.63 -13.01 -21.21
CA GLU A 478 -8.57 -12.30 -22.48
C GLU A 478 -8.47 -13.25 -23.66
N GLY A 479 -9.04 -12.84 -24.79
CA GLY A 479 -8.84 -13.48 -26.08
C GLY A 479 -9.52 -12.74 -27.20
N TYR A 480 -9.56 -13.34 -28.38
CA TYR A 480 -10.11 -12.76 -29.59
C TYR A 480 -11.51 -13.31 -29.88
N MET A 481 -12.44 -12.45 -30.25
CA MET A 481 -13.79 -12.79 -30.67
C MET A 481 -14.09 -12.13 -32.01
N ARG A 482 -14.86 -12.79 -32.87
CA ARG A 482 -15.32 -12.15 -34.11
C ARG A 482 -16.27 -11.01 -33.79
N LEU A 483 -16.12 -9.90 -34.52
CA LEU A 483 -16.89 -8.69 -34.27
C LEU A 483 -18.40 -8.88 -34.53
N ASP A 484 -18.78 -9.73 -35.49
CA ASP A 484 -20.18 -10.09 -35.80
C ASP A 484 -20.86 -10.94 -34.71
N HIS A 485 -20.10 -11.45 -33.75
CA HIS A 485 -20.60 -12.17 -32.58
C HIS A 485 -20.77 -11.26 -31.36
N LEU A 486 -20.62 -9.95 -31.52
CA LEU A 486 -20.77 -8.96 -30.46
C LEU A 486 -21.97 -8.05 -30.80
N GLU A 487 -22.99 -8.00 -29.93
CA GLU A 487 -24.15 -7.10 -30.00
C GLU A 487 -24.07 -6.06 -28.88
N ILE A 488 -24.20 -4.75 -29.14
CA ILE A 488 -24.22 -3.79 -28.02
C ILE A 488 -25.56 -3.90 -27.28
N GLY A 489 -25.49 -4.08 -25.96
CA GLY A 489 -26.67 -4.11 -25.10
C GLY A 489 -27.31 -2.72 -24.99
N ASP A 490 -28.64 -2.68 -24.98
CA ASP A 490 -29.41 -1.43 -24.93
C ASP A 490 -29.14 -0.67 -23.61
N ALA A 491 -28.67 0.58 -23.69
CA ALA A 491 -28.19 1.34 -22.53
C ALA A 491 -29.25 1.54 -21.43
N ARG A 492 -30.53 1.53 -21.82
CA ARG A 492 -31.67 1.65 -20.88
C ARG A 492 -31.84 0.46 -19.95
N ALA A 493 -31.37 -0.74 -20.34
CA ALA A 493 -31.45 -1.93 -19.51
C ALA A 493 -30.33 -2.01 -18.44
N ILE A 494 -29.36 -1.08 -18.49
CA ILE A 494 -28.07 -1.22 -17.79
C ILE A 494 -27.99 -0.32 -16.54
N ASN A 495 -28.89 0.68 -16.39
CA ASN A 495 -28.94 1.50 -15.17
C ASN A 495 -30.31 2.20 -14.98
N PRO A 496 -31.25 1.67 -14.15
CA PRO A 496 -32.59 2.26 -14.00
C PRO A 496 -32.60 3.68 -13.42
N GLY A 497 -31.53 4.08 -12.71
CA GLY A 497 -31.45 5.37 -12.00
C GLY A 497 -31.18 6.59 -12.87
N LEU A 498 -30.79 6.43 -14.14
CA LEU A 498 -30.48 7.53 -15.05
C LEU A 498 -31.70 8.07 -15.82
N SER A 499 -32.85 7.38 -15.74
CA SER A 499 -34.11 7.80 -16.37
C SER A 499 -34.73 9.06 -15.76
N GLY A 500 -34.37 9.41 -14.51
CA GLY A 500 -34.98 10.56 -13.81
C GLY A 500 -34.30 11.92 -14.08
N ALA A 501 -33.08 11.93 -14.61
CA ALA A 501 -32.26 13.14 -14.69
C ALA A 501 -32.36 13.90 -16.03
N LEU A 502 -33.08 13.37 -17.03
CA LEU A 502 -33.23 13.98 -18.36
C LEU A 502 -34.70 14.18 -18.78
N GLY A 503 -35.63 14.18 -17.82
CA GLY A 503 -37.04 14.47 -18.05
C GLY A 503 -37.45 15.78 -17.38
N GLY A 504 -37.27 16.91 -18.07
CA GLY A 504 -37.61 18.23 -17.53
C GLY A 504 -37.49 19.37 -18.55
N LYS A 505 -38.30 19.28 -19.62
CA LYS A 505 -38.52 20.23 -20.74
C LYS A 505 -37.40 20.41 -21.74
#